data_AF-A0A3C0KW98-F1
#
_entry.id   AF-A0A3C0KW98-F1
#
_cell.length_a   1.000
_cell.length_b   1.000
_cell.length_c   1.000
_cell.angle_alpha   90.00
_cell.angle_beta   90.00
_cell.angle_gamma   90.00
#
_symmetry.space_group_name_H-M   'P 1'
#
loop_
_entity.id
_entity.type
_entity.pdbx_description
1 polymer ?
#
loop_
_entity_poly.entity_id
_entity_poly.type
_entity_poly.pdbx_seq_one_letter_code
_entity_poly.pdbx_strand_id
1 'polypeptide(L)'
;RLLKLLPVDRAWLMNLQRQKWESRTLPLFTMEWEDIFRSMIREYLFVSIYKAFANSLASENASRLAAMQNAEKNIEERLEELHVHFHRQRQMTITEELLDIVAGFEAMGKN
;
A
#
# COMPACT_ATOMS: atom_id res chain seq x y z
N ARG A 1 7.91 -13.27 -7.60
CA ARG A 1 8.85 -14.17 -8.33
C ARG A 1 10.21 -14.08 -7.65
N LEU A 2 10.77 -15.19 -7.18
CA LEU A 2 12.12 -15.19 -6.57
C LEU A 2 13.17 -14.96 -7.65
N LEU A 3 14.10 -14.04 -7.39
CA LEU A 3 15.21 -13.72 -8.29
C LEU A 3 16.49 -14.31 -7.72
N LYS A 4 17.03 -15.33 -8.40
CA LYS A 4 18.30 -15.95 -8.02
C LYS A 4 19.43 -15.08 -8.53
N LEU A 5 20.10 -14.37 -7.62
CA LEU A 5 21.19 -13.44 -7.95
C LEU A 5 22.50 -14.17 -8.23
N LEU A 6 22.89 -15.08 -7.33
CA LEU A 6 24.12 -15.86 -7.43
C LEU A 6 23.90 -17.34 -7.04
N PRO A 7 24.70 -18.27 -7.57
CA PRO A 7 25.60 -18.08 -8.72
C PRO A 7 24.81 -17.76 -9.99
N VAL A 8 25.45 -17.06 -10.94
CA VAL A 8 24.84 -16.72 -12.24
C VAL A 8 24.34 -18.01 -12.89
N ASP A 9 23.08 -18.00 -13.32
CA ASP A 9 22.44 -19.18 -13.87
C ASP A 9 23.06 -19.55 -15.22
N ARG A 10 23.58 -20.78 -15.33
CA ARG A 10 24.17 -21.30 -16.57
C ARG A 10 23.12 -21.42 -17.67
N ALA A 11 21.87 -21.74 -17.33
CA ALA A 11 20.79 -21.80 -18.31
C ALA A 11 20.50 -20.41 -18.89
N TRP A 12 20.57 -19.37 -18.05
CA TRP A 12 20.45 -17.98 -18.49
C TRP A 12 21.60 -17.57 -19.43
N LEU A 13 22.86 -17.91 -19.09
CA LEU A 13 24.01 -17.63 -19.95
C LEU A 13 23.89 -18.33 -21.32
N MET A 14 23.46 -19.60 -21.34
CA MET A 14 23.22 -20.34 -22.58
C MET A 14 22.10 -19.73 -23.42
N ASN A 15 21.07 -19.19 -22.78
CA ASN A 15 20.01 -18.47 -23.48
C ASN A 15 20.54 -17.17 -24.09
N LEU A 16 21.32 -16.40 -23.33
CA LEU A 16 21.93 -15.15 -23.78
C LEU A 16 22.84 -15.35 -25.00
N GLN A 17 23.61 -16.44 -25.02
CA GLN A 17 24.45 -16.81 -26.17
C GLN A 17 23.64 -17.11 -27.44
N ARG A 18 22.42 -17.64 -27.30
CA ARG A 18 21.51 -17.92 -28.44
C ARG A 18 20.80 -16.67 -28.93
N GLN A 19 20.78 -15.61 -28.13
CA GLN A 19 20.11 -14.38 -28.50
C GLN A 19 20.89 -13.70 -29.62
N LYS A 20 20.20 -13.37 -30.72
CA LYS A 20 20.82 -12.69 -31.85
C LYS A 20 21.19 -11.27 -31.42
N TRP A 21 22.41 -10.86 -31.76
CA TRP A 21 22.82 -9.48 -31.56
C TRP A 21 22.01 -8.57 -32.48
N GLU A 22 21.25 -7.65 -31.88
CA GLU A 22 20.32 -6.76 -32.60
C GLU A 22 21.04 -5.66 -33.40
N SER A 23 22.24 -5.24 -32.95
CA SER A 23 23.01 -4.18 -33.60
C SER A 23 23.84 -4.71 -34.77
N ARG A 24 24.10 -3.83 -35.76
CA ARG A 24 25.04 -4.11 -36.88
C ARG A 24 26.50 -3.98 -36.48
N THR A 25 26.79 -3.45 -35.29
CA THR A 25 28.14 -3.25 -34.77
C THR A 25 28.39 -4.15 -33.57
N LEU A 26 29.55 -4.82 -33.58
CA LEU A 26 30.02 -5.56 -32.42
C LEU A 26 30.48 -4.58 -31.33
N PRO A 27 30.28 -4.92 -30.05
CA PRO A 27 30.73 -4.09 -28.95
C PRO A 27 32.27 -4.02 -28.95
N LEU A 28 32.79 -2.80 -28.94
CA LEU A 28 34.21 -2.56 -28.74
C LEU A 28 34.51 -2.61 -27.24
N PHE A 29 35.54 -3.36 -26.85
CA PHE A 29 36.04 -3.39 -25.49
C PHE A 29 37.52 -3.04 -25.46
N THR A 30 37.92 -2.31 -24.42
CA THR A 30 39.29 -1.79 -24.24
C THR A 30 40.04 -2.46 -23.09
N MET A 31 39.38 -3.40 -22.40
CA MET A 31 39.91 -4.10 -21.22
C MET A 31 39.97 -5.61 -21.50
N GLU A 32 40.73 -6.32 -20.67
CA GLU A 32 40.76 -7.79 -20.70
C GLU A 32 39.41 -8.39 -20.32
N TRP A 33 39.10 -9.55 -20.90
CA TRP A 33 37.78 -10.19 -20.78
C TRP A 33 37.39 -10.49 -19.33
N GLU A 34 38.34 -10.94 -18.52
CA GLU A 34 38.11 -11.30 -17.11
C GLU A 34 37.71 -10.09 -16.26
N ASP A 35 38.32 -8.94 -16.51
CA ASP A 35 38.04 -7.70 -15.78
C ASP A 35 36.68 -7.11 -16.15
N ILE A 36 36.35 -7.15 -17.44
CA ILE A 36 35.02 -6.73 -17.94
C ILE A 36 33.96 -7.62 -17.33
N PHE A 37 34.12 -8.94 -17.42
CA PHE A 37 33.14 -9.88 -16.92
C PHE A 37 32.92 -9.71 -15.42
N ARG A 38 34.00 -9.58 -14.62
CA ARG A 38 33.92 -9.30 -13.18
C ARG A 38 33.15 -8.01 -12.89
N SER A 39 33.42 -6.96 -13.65
CA SER A 39 32.76 -5.65 -13.49
C SER A 39 31.28 -5.71 -13.87
N MET A 40 30.93 -6.39 -14.96
CA MET A 40 29.54 -6.58 -15.38
C MET A 40 28.74 -7.39 -14.36
N ILE A 41 29.31 -8.45 -13.78
CA ILE A 41 28.63 -9.23 -12.73
C ILE A 41 28.40 -8.38 -11.48
N ARG A 42 29.36 -7.54 -11.08
CA ARG A 42 29.19 -6.62 -9.95
C ARG A 42 28.06 -5.62 -10.20
N GLU A 43 28.04 -5.01 -11.39
CA GLU A 43 27.02 -4.03 -11.75
C GLU A 43 25.63 -4.66 -11.84
N TYR A 44 25.54 -5.84 -12.45
CA TYR A 44 24.29 -6.62 -12.49
C TYR A 44 23.75 -6.90 -11.10
N LEU A 45 24.61 -7.32 -10.16
CA LEU A 45 24.23 -7.57 -8.77
C LEU A 45 23.72 -6.29 -8.10
N PHE A 46 24.46 -5.18 -8.25
CA PHE A 46 24.10 -3.89 -7.68
C PHE A 46 22.73 -3.42 -8.18
N VAL A 47 22.52 -3.40 -9.50
CA VAL A 47 21.25 -2.98 -10.12
C VAL A 47 20.11 -3.90 -9.70
N SER A 48 20.34 -5.21 -9.64
CA SER A 48 19.30 -6.18 -9.27
C SER A 48 18.85 -6.00 -7.82
N ILE A 49 19.79 -5.80 -6.90
CA ILE A 49 19.50 -5.53 -5.48
C ILE A 49 18.82 -4.18 -5.33
N TYR A 50 19.34 -3.14 -5.97
CA TYR A 50 18.75 -1.80 -5.94
C TYR A 50 17.29 -1.81 -6.42
N LYS A 51 17.03 -2.50 -7.54
CA LYS A 51 15.67 -2.68 -8.07
C LYS A 51 14.77 -3.42 -7.10
N ALA A 52 15.28 -4.44 -6.41
CA ALA A 52 14.51 -5.17 -5.40
C ALA A 52 14.10 -4.25 -4.23
N PHE A 53 15.02 -3.42 -3.73
CA PHE A 53 14.72 -2.44 -2.68
C PHE A 53 13.73 -1.37 -3.14
N ALA A 54 13.91 -0.81 -4.35
CA ALA A 54 12.99 0.17 -4.91
C ALA A 54 11.56 -0.39 -5.03
N ASN A 55 11.43 -1.63 -5.52
CA ASN A 55 10.13 -2.31 -5.59
C ASN A 55 9.54 -2.58 -4.20
N SER A 56 10.37 -2.96 -3.22
CA SER A 56 9.93 -3.19 -1.84
C SER A 56 9.37 -1.92 -1.22
N LEU A 57 10.06 -0.79 -1.37
CA LEU A 57 9.63 0.50 -0.84
C LEU A 57 8.33 0.97 -1.50
N ALA A 58 8.23 0.85 -2.83
CA ALA A 58 7.01 1.18 -3.55
C ALA A 58 5.83 0.31 -3.09
N SER A 59 6.05 -0.99 -2.91
CA SER A 59 5.03 -1.93 -2.42
C SER A 59 4.60 -1.63 -0.99
N GLU A 60 5.54 -1.27 -0.11
CA GLU A 60 5.24 -0.87 1.26
C GLU A 60 4.37 0.38 1.29
N ASN A 61 4.76 1.42 0.53
CA ASN A 61 4.01 2.66 0.48
C ASN A 61 2.59 2.45 -0.09
N ALA A 62 2.45 1.63 -1.14
CA ALA A 62 1.14 1.26 -1.68
C ALA A 62 0.29 0.51 -0.64
N SER A 63 0.86 -0.45 0.07
CA SER A 63 0.16 -1.18 1.14
C SER A 63 -0.24 -0.26 2.29
N ARG A 64 0.61 0.70 2.65
CA ARG A 64 0.33 1.69 3.70
C ARG A 64 -0.83 2.59 3.29
N LEU A 65 -0.83 3.10 2.06
CA LEU A 65 -1.92 3.92 1.52
C LEU A 65 -3.25 3.15 1.53
N ALA A 66 -3.27 1.91 1.05
CA ALA A 66 -4.47 1.08 1.07
C ALA A 66 -4.99 0.83 2.50
N ALA A 67 -4.08 0.58 3.45
CA ALA A 67 -4.45 0.42 4.86
C ALA A 67 -5.05 1.71 5.46
N MET A 68 -4.47 2.87 5.14
CA MET A 68 -4.98 4.16 5.60
C MET A 68 -6.36 4.49 5.00
N GLN A 69 -6.57 4.21 3.70
CA GLN A 69 -7.87 4.39 3.05
C GLN A 69 -8.96 3.51 3.69
N ASN A 70 -8.63 2.27 4.04
CA ASN A 70 -9.56 1.41 4.77
C ASN A 70 -9.85 1.95 6.18
N ALA A 71 -8.84 2.48 6.87
CA ALA A 71 -9.02 3.09 8.18
C ALA A 71 -9.89 4.36 8.11
N GLU A 72 -9.69 5.21 7.10
CA GLU A 72 -10.49 6.40 6.83
C GLU A 72 -11.96 6.05 6.62
N LYS A 73 -12.23 5.08 5.73
CA LYS A 73 -13.59 4.58 5.51
C LYS A 73 -14.24 4.06 6.80
N ASN A 74 -13.52 3.28 7.59
CA ASN A 74 -14.05 2.76 8.86
C ASN A 74 -14.35 3.89 9.87
N ILE A 75 -13.54 4.95 9.88
CA ILE A 75 -13.77 6.13 10.73
C ILE A 75 -15.01 6.88 10.27
N GLU A 76 -15.21 7.07 8.97
CA GLU A 76 -16.41 7.69 8.40
C GLU A 76 -17.68 6.92 8.76
N GLU A 77 -17.67 5.59 8.56
CA GLU A 77 -18.79 4.72 8.96
C GLU A 77 -19.09 4.86 10.47
N ARG A 78 -18.05 4.84 11.30
CA ARG A 78 -18.21 4.98 12.76
C ARG A 78 -18.72 6.38 13.17
N LEU A 79 -18.32 7.41 12.45
CA LEU A 79 -18.77 8.78 12.69
C LEU A 79 -20.26 8.90 12.36
N GLU A 80 -20.70 8.31 11.25
CA GLU A 80 -22.11 8.27 10.86
C GLU A 80 -22.96 7.54 11.92
N GLU A 81 -22.51 6.38 12.38
CA GLU A 81 -23.15 5.64 13.49
C GLU A 81 -23.31 6.54 14.74
N LEU A 82 -22.23 7.23 15.13
CA LEU A 82 -22.24 8.09 16.31
C LEU A 82 -23.21 9.28 16.15
N HIS A 83 -23.29 9.87 14.96
CA HIS A 83 -24.25 10.93 14.66
C HIS A 83 -25.70 10.45 14.77
N VAL A 84 -25.99 9.27 14.23
CA VAL A 84 -27.33 8.66 14.35
C VAL A 84 -27.68 8.43 15.82
N HIS A 85 -26.74 7.89 16.62
CA HIS A 85 -26.93 7.71 18.06
C HIS A 85 -27.17 9.03 18.79
N PHE A 86 -26.38 10.07 18.49
CA PHE A 86 -26.53 11.39 19.08
C PHE A 86 -27.90 12.00 18.78
N HIS A 87 -28.35 11.94 17.51
CA HIS A 87 -29.66 12.48 17.13
C HIS A 87 -30.81 11.72 17.78
N ARG A 88 -30.70 10.40 17.92
CA ARG A 88 -31.69 9.59 18.64
C ARG A 88 -31.74 9.96 20.12
N GLN A 89 -30.59 10.07 20.78
CA GLN A 89 -30.52 10.46 22.19
C GLN A 89 -31.11 11.85 22.41
N ARG A 90 -30.78 12.82 21.56
CA ARG A 90 -31.36 14.17 21.60
C ARG A 90 -32.89 14.14 21.49
N GLN A 91 -33.45 13.34 20.58
CA GLN A 91 -34.90 13.22 20.42
C GLN A 91 -35.58 12.58 21.63
N MET A 92 -34.95 11.57 22.23
CA MET A 92 -35.43 10.94 23.47
C MET A 92 -35.46 11.97 24.61
N THR A 93 -34.39 12.73 24.81
CA THR A 93 -34.35 13.79 25.83
C THR A 93 -35.42 14.85 25.62
N ILE A 94 -35.64 15.34 24.39
CA ILE A 94 -36.72 16.30 24.10
C ILE A 94 -38.10 15.70 24.42
N THR A 95 -38.30 14.42 24.12
CA THR A 95 -39.57 13.73 24.38
C THR A 95 -39.81 13.55 25.88
N GLU A 96 -38.77 13.19 26.64
CA GLU A 96 -38.80 13.11 28.11
C GLU A 96 -39.16 14.47 28.73
N GLU A 97 -38.47 15.55 28.32
CA GLU A 97 -38.76 16.90 28.81
C GLU A 97 -40.21 17.34 28.49
N LEU A 98 -40.72 17.03 27.29
CA LEU A 98 -42.11 17.33 26.91
C LEU A 98 -43.12 16.55 27.75
N LEU A 99 -42.87 15.26 28.00
CA LEU A 99 -43.74 14.43 28.83
C LEU A 99 -43.78 14.95 30.28
N ASP A 100 -42.64 15.37 30.82
CA ASP A 100 -42.55 15.97 32.16
C ASP A 100 -43.35 17.29 32.25
N ILE A 101 -43.28 18.15 31.21
CA ILE A 101 -44.08 19.38 31.15
C ILE A 101 -45.59 19.08 31.13
N VAL A 102 -46.03 18.12 30.31
CA VAL A 102 -47.44 17.74 30.21
C VAL A 102 -47.94 17.16 31.53
N ALA A 103 -47.19 16.23 32.13
CA ALA A 103 -47.54 15.63 33.42
C ALA A 103 -47.61 16.68 34.54
N GLY A 104 -46.66 17.64 34.57
CA GLY A 104 -46.68 18.76 35.50
C GLY A 104 -47.91 19.67 35.36
N PHE A 105 -48.31 19.98 34.13
CA PHE A 105 -49.51 20.76 33.86
C PHE A 105 -50.80 20.02 34.28
N GLU A 106 -50.93 18.74 33.94
CA GLU A 106 -52.09 17.93 34.34
C GLU A 106 -52.23 17.80 35.87
N ALA A 107 -51.11 17.72 36.59
CA ALA A 107 -51.12 17.71 38.05
C ALA A 107 -51.64 19.03 38.65
N MET A 108 -51.41 20.17 38.00
CA MET A 108 -51.92 21.48 38.44
C MET A 108 -53.42 21.67 38.14
N GLY A 109 -53.95 21.01 37.10
CA GLY A 109 -55.36 21.11 36.68
C GLY A 109 -56.35 20.28 37.50
N LYS A 110 -55.89 19.42 38.42
CA LYS A 110 -56.75 18.55 39.25
C LYS A 110 -57.25 19.17 40.57
N ASN A 111 -57.27 20.50 40.68
CA ASN A 111 -57.91 21.24 41.79
C ASN A 111 -59.17 21.97 41.32
#